data_AF-A0A7S6MBP7-F1
#
_entry.id   AF-A0A7S6MBP7-F1
#
_cell.length_a   1.000
_cell.length_b   1.000
_cell.length_c   1.000
_cell.angle_alpha   90.00
_cell.angle_beta   90.00
_cell.angle_gamma   90.00
#
_symmetry.space_group_name_H-M   'P 1'
#
loop_
_entity.id
_entity.type
_entity.pdbx_description
1 polymer ?
#
loop_
_entity_poly.entity_id
_entity_poly.type
_entity_poly.pdbx_seq_one_letter_code
_entity_poly.pdbx_strand_id
1 'polypeptide(L)'
;MPHDLDETFAVLERIMVRDVRPRRGTPYRHTCDLDVYEAVVHAIDDLGGGSFTVETLRAATGLPFTQINVTLAFLRERGIVVETLRRKSVAASESIHLDAMTEWHALREKGPPPLTPL
;
A
#
# COMPACT_ATOMS: atom_id res chain seq x y z
N MET A 1 11.00 -3.90 -12.14
CA MET A 1 12.22 -4.16 -11.35
C MET A 1 11.90 -5.30 -10.40
N PRO A 2 12.74 -6.33 -10.25
CA PRO A 2 12.47 -7.35 -9.23
C PRO A 2 12.53 -6.66 -7.86
N HIS A 3 11.52 -6.87 -7.02
CA HIS A 3 11.58 -6.42 -5.64
C HIS A 3 12.60 -7.32 -4.92
N ASP A 4 13.73 -6.75 -4.51
CA ASP A 4 14.82 -7.44 -3.78
C ASP A 4 14.43 -7.86 -2.33
N LEU A 5 13.13 -7.85 -2.02
CA LEU A 5 12.54 -8.03 -0.70
C LEU A 5 11.36 -9.01 -0.84
N ASP A 6 11.33 -10.03 0.01
CA ASP A 6 10.16 -10.90 0.17
C ASP A 6 9.18 -10.17 1.10
N GLU A 7 8.02 -9.79 0.57
CA GLU A 7 7.00 -9.07 1.33
C GLU A 7 5.63 -9.72 1.21
N THR A 8 4.87 -9.66 2.31
CA THR A 8 3.52 -10.22 2.38
C THR A 8 2.58 -9.23 3.03
N PHE A 9 1.30 -9.35 2.67
CA PHE A 9 0.23 -8.55 3.21
C PHE A 9 -0.83 -9.45 3.82
N ALA A 10 -1.43 -9.00 4.92
CA ALA A 10 -2.62 -9.60 5.51
C ALA A 10 -3.51 -8.50 6.06
N VAL A 11 -4.82 -8.74 6.13
CA VAL A 11 -5.75 -7.86 6.84
C VAL A 11 -6.29 -8.59 8.05
N LEU A 12 -6.04 -8.02 9.23
CA LEU A 12 -6.60 -8.45 10.51
C LEU A 12 -7.63 -7.42 10.93
N GLU A 13 -8.91 -7.79 10.84
CA GLU A 13 -10.05 -6.90 11.08
C GLU A 13 -10.02 -5.64 10.21
N ARG A 14 -9.49 -4.53 10.75
CA ARG A 14 -9.38 -3.21 10.11
C ARG A 14 -7.93 -2.75 9.96
N ILE A 15 -6.96 -3.64 10.15
CA ILE A 15 -5.54 -3.31 10.10
C ILE A 15 -4.88 -4.16 9.03
N MET A 16 -4.27 -3.50 8.04
CA MET A 16 -3.37 -4.14 7.10
C MET A 16 -2.01 -4.30 7.76
N VAL A 17 -1.49 -5.51 7.72
CA VAL A 17 -0.15 -5.87 8.17
C VAL A 17 0.71 -6.11 6.93
N ARG A 18 1.85 -5.42 6.87
CA ARG A 18 2.90 -5.64 5.88
C ARG A 18 4.12 -6.21 6.58
N ASP A 19 4.48 -7.43 6.21
CA ASP A 19 5.69 -8.10 6.67
C ASP A 19 6.74 -8.07 5.57
N VAL A 20 7.95 -7.65 5.91
CA VAL A 20 9.06 -7.51 4.95
C VAL A 20 10.28 -8.27 5.45
N ARG A 21 10.81 -9.15 4.59
CA ARG A 21 12.06 -9.88 4.77
C ARG A 21 13.10 -9.36 3.77
N PRO A 22 14.02 -8.48 4.20
CA PRO A 22 15.02 -7.96 3.31
C PRO A 22 16.13 -8.98 3.04
N ARG A 23 16.78 -8.89 1.87
CA ARG A 23 17.97 -9.71 1.55
C ARG A 23 19.10 -9.56 2.58
N ARG A 24 19.19 -8.40 3.24
CA ARG A 24 20.12 -8.09 4.33
C ARG A 24 19.41 -7.24 5.38
N GLY A 25 19.67 -7.52 6.66
CA GLY A 25 19.07 -6.81 7.79
C GLY A 25 18.04 -7.66 8.52
N THR A 26 17.29 -7.02 9.42
CA THR A 26 16.27 -7.67 10.24
C THR A 26 14.91 -7.57 9.56
N PRO A 27 14.14 -8.67 9.48
CA PRO A 27 12.74 -8.65 9.09
C PRO A 27 11.93 -7.66 9.94
N TYR A 28 10.98 -6.99 9.32
CA TYR A 28 10.19 -5.98 10.02
C TYR A 28 8.73 -5.99 9.59
N ARG A 29 7.90 -5.45 10.49
CA ARG A 29 6.46 -5.32 10.32
C ARG A 29 6.06 -3.86 10.36
N HIS A 30 5.20 -3.48 9.42
CA HIS A 30 4.46 -2.22 9.47
C HIS A 30 2.97 -2.48 9.37
N THR A 31 2.19 -1.52 9.84
CA THR A 31 0.74 -1.60 9.80
C THR A 31 0.14 -0.34 9.18
N CYS A 32 -1.07 -0.48 8.62
CA CYS A 32 -1.88 0.60 8.13
C CYS A 32 -3.33 0.36 8.58
N ASP A 33 -3.94 1.36 9.21
CA ASP A 33 -5.34 1.31 9.62
C ASP A 33 -6.23 1.53 8.41
N LEU A 34 -7.40 0.90 8.37
CA LEU A 34 -8.31 1.00 7.23
C LEU A 34 -8.69 2.45 6.90
N ASP A 35 -8.95 3.27 7.92
CA ASP A 35 -9.32 4.68 7.71
C ASP A 35 -8.17 5.50 7.09
N VAL A 36 -6.92 5.15 7.42
CA VAL A 36 -5.74 5.76 6.82
C VAL A 36 -5.53 5.25 5.39
N TYR A 37 -5.74 3.95 5.17
CA TYR A 37 -5.70 3.35 3.84
C TYR A 37 -6.69 4.01 2.88
N GLU A 38 -7.97 4.09 3.27
CA GLU A 38 -9.05 4.73 2.51
C GLU A 38 -8.73 6.21 2.23
N ALA A 39 -8.28 6.96 3.24
CA ALA A 39 -7.94 8.37 3.06
C ALA A 39 -6.77 8.59 2.09
N VAL A 40 -5.75 7.72 2.11
CA VAL A 40 -4.65 7.77 1.13
C VAL A 40 -5.15 7.47 -0.27
N VAL A 41 -6.01 6.46 -0.41
CA VAL A 41 -6.55 6.06 -1.70
C VAL A 41 -7.43 7.14 -2.32
N HIS A 42 -8.33 7.75 -1.52
CA HIS A 42 -9.10 8.92 -1.94
C HIS A 42 -8.22 10.08 -2.37
N ALA A 43 -7.15 10.35 -1.62
CA ALA A 43 -6.20 11.39 -1.99
C ALA A 43 -5.48 11.11 -3.32
N ILE A 44 -5.38 9.84 -3.76
CA ILE A 44 -4.87 9.52 -5.09
C ILE A 44 -5.94 9.72 -6.16
N ASP A 45 -7.19 9.32 -5.92
CA ASP A 45 -8.30 9.58 -6.85
C ASP A 45 -8.50 11.08 -7.10
N ASP A 46 -8.40 11.90 -6.05
CA ASP A 46 -8.51 13.36 -6.12
C ASP A 46 -7.42 14.02 -7.00
N LEU A 47 -6.31 13.31 -7.27
CA LEU A 47 -5.27 13.80 -8.18
C LEU A 47 -5.64 13.62 -9.66
N GLY A 48 -6.73 12.93 -9.99
CA GLY A 48 -7.29 12.87 -11.34
C GLY A 48 -6.31 12.35 -12.40
N GLY A 49 -5.54 11.30 -12.06
CA GLY A 49 -4.55 10.70 -12.96
C GLY A 49 -3.19 11.41 -13.00
N GLY A 50 -2.99 12.46 -12.20
CA GLY A 50 -1.69 13.10 -12.02
C GLY A 50 -0.65 12.19 -11.35
N SER A 51 0.63 12.42 -11.67
CA SER A 51 1.73 11.72 -10.98
C SER A 51 1.94 12.25 -9.57
N PHE A 52 2.21 11.38 -8.60
CA PHE A 52 2.40 11.75 -7.19
C PHE A 52 3.63 11.11 -6.57
N THR A 53 4.05 11.67 -5.43
CA THR A 53 5.03 11.06 -4.54
C THR A 53 4.44 10.86 -3.14
N VAL A 54 5.17 10.16 -2.28
CA VAL A 54 4.80 10.01 -0.87
C VAL A 54 4.67 11.37 -0.19
N GLU A 55 5.55 12.32 -0.53
CA GLU A 55 5.53 13.68 0.00
C GLU A 55 4.29 14.44 -0.46
N THR A 56 3.85 14.27 -1.71
CA THR A 56 2.59 14.86 -2.20
C THR A 56 1.40 14.36 -1.39
N LEU A 57 1.30 13.04 -1.18
CA LEU A 57 0.21 12.44 -0.42
C LEU A 57 0.23 12.87 1.05
N ARG A 58 1.42 12.94 1.66
CA ARG A 58 1.55 13.44 3.02
C ARG A 58 1.15 14.90 3.13
N ALA A 59 1.54 15.74 2.18
CA ALA A 59 1.16 17.15 2.17
C ALA A 59 -0.36 17.34 2.02
N ALA A 60 -1.01 16.50 1.21
CA ALA A 60 -2.47 16.55 1.01
C ALA A 60 -3.26 16.03 2.21
N THR A 61 -2.78 14.99 2.88
CA THR A 61 -3.57 14.26 3.89
C THR A 61 -3.13 14.50 5.34
N GLY A 62 -1.89 14.95 5.57
CA GLY A 62 -1.28 15.01 6.90
C GLY A 62 -0.97 13.64 7.53
N LEU A 63 -1.16 12.53 6.81
CA LEU A 63 -1.07 11.18 7.36
C LEU A 63 0.38 10.70 7.58
N PRO A 64 0.60 9.69 8.43
CA PRO A 64 1.93 9.17 8.73
C PRO A 64 2.60 8.55 7.50
N PHE A 65 3.88 8.91 7.26
CA PHE A 65 4.68 8.36 6.16
C PHE A 65 4.69 6.83 6.10
N THR A 66 4.79 6.16 7.25
CA THR A 66 4.85 4.70 7.30
C THR A 66 3.57 4.08 6.74
N GLN A 67 2.40 4.59 7.12
CA GLN A 67 1.11 4.07 6.66
C GLN A 67 0.88 4.38 5.17
N ILE A 68 1.24 5.59 4.71
CA ILE A 68 1.23 5.93 3.27
C ILE A 68 2.11 4.94 2.49
N ASN A 69 3.31 4.63 2.99
CA ASN A 69 4.21 3.68 2.33
C ASN A 69 3.67 2.24 2.34
N VAL A 70 2.98 1.81 3.40
CA VAL A 70 2.31 0.50 3.43
C VAL A 70 1.21 0.45 2.36
N THR A 71 0.36 1.48 2.29
CA THR A 71 -0.69 1.59 1.27
C THR A 71 -0.10 1.53 -0.14
N LEU A 72 0.92 2.34 -0.43
CA LEU A 72 1.53 2.35 -1.77
C LEU A 72 2.24 1.04 -2.11
N ALA A 73 2.85 0.35 -1.13
CA ALA A 73 3.45 -0.96 -1.37
C ALA A 73 2.37 -1.99 -1.74
N PHE A 74 1.24 -1.99 -1.03
CA PHE A 74 0.11 -2.86 -1.34
C PHE A 74 -0.47 -2.58 -2.73
N LEU A 75 -0.77 -1.31 -3.04
CA LEU A 75 -1.33 -0.93 -4.34
C LEU A 75 -0.40 -1.28 -5.50
N ARG A 76 0.93 -1.23 -5.31
CA ARG A 76 1.90 -1.68 -6.32
C ARG A 76 1.93 -3.19 -6.49
N GLU A 77 1.88 -3.95 -5.40
CA GLU A 77 1.80 -5.41 -5.44
C GLU A 77 0.53 -5.87 -6.20
N ARG A 78 -0.57 -5.13 -6.05
CA ARG A 78 -1.82 -5.35 -6.79
C ARG A 78 -1.85 -4.77 -8.21
N GLY A 79 -0.82 -4.03 -8.62
CA GLY A 79 -0.78 -3.38 -9.92
C GLY A 79 -1.75 -2.21 -10.08
N ILE A 80 -2.36 -1.72 -9.00
CA ILE A 80 -3.28 -0.57 -8.98
C ILE A 80 -2.50 0.76 -9.10
N VAL A 81 -1.26 0.78 -8.60
CA VAL A 81 -0.34 1.91 -8.74
C VAL A 81 0.93 1.43 -9.40
N VAL A 82 1.43 2.18 -10.38
CA VAL A 82 2.70 1.87 -11.07
C VAL A 82 3.73 2.96 -10.81
N GLU A 83 4.99 2.55 -10.67
CA GLU A 83 6.11 3.49 -10.62
C GLU A 83 6.47 3.97 -12.02
N THR A 84 6.72 5.28 -12.12
CA THR A 84 7.16 5.97 -13.32
C THR A 84 8.55 6.56 -13.09
N LEU A 85 9.09 7.25 -14.10
CA LEU A 85 10.40 7.88 -14.02
C LEU A 85 10.51 8.81 -12.79
N ARG A 86 11.70 8.82 -12.16
CA ARG A 86 12.05 9.69 -11.02
C ARG A 86 11.22 9.44 -9.74
N ARG A 87 10.88 8.18 -9.45
CA ARG A 87 10.18 7.76 -8.20
C ARG A 87 8.79 8.35 -8.04
N LYS A 88 8.16 8.72 -9.14
CA LYS A 88 6.76 9.16 -9.15
C LYS A 88 5.87 7.94 -9.35
N SER A 89 4.67 7.98 -8.77
CA SER A 89 3.65 6.96 -8.96
C SER A 89 2.48 7.53 -9.76
N VAL A 90 1.80 6.68 -10.52
CA VAL A 90 0.54 7.02 -11.21
C VAL A 90 -0.48 5.92 -10.97
N ALA A 91 -1.75 6.30 -11.04
CA ALA A 91 -2.87 5.39 -11.06
C ALA A 91 -2.83 4.48 -12.30
N ALA A 92 -3.11 3.19 -12.12
CA ALA A 92 -3.30 2.26 -13.24
C ALA A 92 -4.74 2.23 -13.76
N SER A 93 -5.70 2.76 -12.99
CA SER A 93 -7.12 2.88 -13.36
C SER A 93 -7.68 4.26 -12.99
N GLU A 94 -8.87 4.58 -13.49
CA GLU A 94 -9.60 5.82 -13.18
C GLU A 94 -10.36 5.76 -11.84
N SER A 95 -10.40 4.59 -11.19
CA SER A 95 -11.18 4.37 -9.98
C SER A 95 -10.36 3.55 -8.97
N ILE A 96 -9.27 4.15 -8.48
CA ILE A 96 -8.36 3.49 -7.54
C ILE A 96 -9.11 3.09 -6.29
N HIS A 97 -10.01 3.93 -5.79
CA HIS A 97 -10.78 3.60 -4.58
C HIS A 97 -11.52 2.27 -4.68
N LEU A 98 -12.25 2.03 -5.77
CA LEU A 98 -12.99 0.77 -5.92
C LEU A 98 -12.04 -0.44 -6.05
N ASP A 99 -10.96 -0.31 -6.82
CA ASP A 99 -9.99 -1.39 -6.99
C ASP A 99 -9.27 -1.71 -5.67
N ALA A 100 -8.84 -0.67 -4.96
CA ALA A 100 -8.16 -0.75 -3.69
C ALA A 100 -9.03 -1.37 -2.59
N MET A 101 -10.31 -1.00 -2.51
CA MET A 101 -11.24 -1.56 -1.53
C MET A 101 -11.64 -2.99 -1.85
N THR A 102 -11.73 -3.33 -3.14
CA THR A 102 -11.94 -4.71 -3.59
C THR A 102 -10.78 -5.60 -3.14
N GLU A 103 -9.54 -5.19 -3.37
CA GLU A 103 -8.36 -5.96 -2.96
C GLU A 103 -8.20 -6.02 -1.43
N TRP A 104 -8.54 -4.95 -0.70
CA TRP A 104 -8.58 -4.97 0.77
C TRP A 104 -9.54 -6.05 1.28
N HIS A 105 -10.77 -6.07 0.76
CA HIS A 105 -11.79 -7.03 1.19
C HIS A 105 -11.44 -8.46 0.78
N ALA A 106 -10.92 -8.67 -0.42
CA ALA A 106 -10.42 -9.97 -0.87
C ALA A 106 -9.30 -10.48 0.05
N LEU A 107 -8.35 -9.61 0.43
CA LEU A 107 -7.26 -9.97 1.33
C LEU A 107 -7.78 -10.29 2.75
N ARG A 108 -8.77 -9.55 3.23
CA ARG A 108 -9.44 -9.82 4.52
C ARG A 108 -10.15 -11.17 4.53
N GLU A 109 -10.86 -11.51 3.46
CA GLU A 109 -11.58 -12.78 3.33
C GLU A 109 -10.64 -13.99 3.25
N LYS A 110 -9.47 -13.83 2.60
CA LYS A 110 -8.43 -14.85 2.56
C LYS A 110 -7.87 -15.19 3.96
N GLY A 111 -7.93 -14.23 4.88
CA GLY A 111 -7.37 -14.35 6.23
C GLY A 111 -5.84 -14.30 6.24
N PRO A 112 -5.24 -14.25 7.44
CA PRO A 112 -3.79 -14.22 7.56
C PRO A 112 -3.18 -15.55 7.08
N PRO A 113 -2.00 -15.53 6.44
CA PRO A 113 -1.25 -16.76 6.22
C PRO A 113 -0.89 -17.42 7.57
N PRO A 114 -0.60 -18.74 7.59
CA PRO A 114 -0.11 -19.40 8.79
C PRO A 114 1.05 -18.61 9.40
N LEU A 115 1.00 -18.40 10.72
CA LEU A 115 2.00 -17.62 11.45
C LEU A 115 3.41 -18.15 11.13
N THR A 116 4.13 -17.39 10.32
CA THR A 116 5.54 -17.64 10.06
C THR A 116 6.32 -16.64 10.91
N PRO A 117 7.23 -17.07 11.79
CA PRO A 117 8.05 -16.14 12.56
C PRO A 117 8.80 -15.19 11.62
N LEU A 118 8.82 -13.90 11.98
CA LEU A 118 9.67 -12.91 11.33
C LEU A 118 11.13 -13.20 11.63
#